data_AF-A0A644WH37-F1
#
_entry.id   AF-A0A644WH37-F1
#
_cell.length_a   1.000
_cell.length_b   1.000
_cell.length_c   1.000
_cell.angle_alpha   90.00
_cell.angle_beta   90.00
_cell.angle_gamma   90.00
#
_symmetry.space_group_name_H-M   'P 1'
#
loop_
_entity.id
_entity.type
_entity.pdbx_description
1 polymer ?
#
loop_
_entity_poly.entity_id
_entity_poly.type
_entity_poly.pdbx_seq_one_letter_code
_entity_poly.pdbx_strand_id
1 'polypeptide(L)'
;MVALGEFAEVEKDTYSLRHEEITLLFHAVADGDVTTFSFSPLIKTKETIRFMYLFKNVLNKTAYCRNCKKCMAECPNGALTITSDDIIITNCAHCGQCLDAQKGCIVARSISIGGENNVDVKNIDRYRTFGFRQEWVEIYFENPDEFWANDRLGKDMFSAFERWGKESGLTDDKKAPAKFVNRAIELGADNAIIWGLFYSNMAYASPIITWYIRRLEYDTTYSSDSLMIMLGDELKERTRRNALSALKDTIKSSPVGWLLGQGECEMKGKQVISIKKTGWQEPEPLVILYCLYLFAEHSDGLYSFTLSELMEDSDEREAMSPKLIFGTDRETLLSILQGLANDHSDFIQVDFNKGIMDNIFLVRDKSSSDVIDLI
;
A
#
# COMPACT_ATOMS: atom_id res chain seq x y z
N MET A 1 13.99 24.13 10.30
CA MET A 1 15.04 23.43 9.52
C MET A 1 16.28 23.11 10.35
N VAL A 2 16.88 24.07 11.05
CA VAL A 2 18.14 23.88 11.82
C VAL A 2 18.08 22.75 12.87
N ALA A 3 16.93 22.48 13.49
CA ALA A 3 16.80 21.33 14.41
C ALA A 3 16.87 19.96 13.72
N LEU A 4 16.54 19.90 12.41
CA LEU A 4 16.52 18.66 11.64
C LEU A 4 17.91 18.31 11.12
N GLY A 5 18.71 19.28 10.70
CA GLY A 5 20.01 18.98 10.12
C GLY A 5 20.80 20.25 9.79
N GLU A 6 21.96 20.05 9.17
CA GLU A 6 22.77 21.14 8.64
C GLU A 6 22.02 21.79 7.49
N PHE A 7 21.71 23.07 7.64
CA PHE A 7 20.87 23.83 6.72
C PHE A 7 21.66 25.00 6.17
N ALA A 8 21.76 25.09 4.85
CA ALA A 8 22.50 26.15 4.16
C ALA A 8 21.75 26.57 2.89
N GLU A 9 21.75 27.87 2.62
CA GLU A 9 21.41 28.39 1.30
C GLU A 9 22.63 28.20 0.39
N VAL A 10 22.45 27.49 -0.73
CA VAL A 10 23.55 27.17 -1.67
C VAL A 10 23.53 28.08 -2.89
N GLU A 11 22.34 28.48 -3.31
CA GLU A 11 22.07 29.47 -4.35
C GLU A 11 20.79 30.22 -3.95
N LYS A 12 20.51 31.34 -4.61
CA LYS A 12 19.31 32.13 -4.31
C LYS A 12 18.06 31.24 -4.33
N ASP A 13 17.29 31.28 -3.25
CA ASP A 13 16.04 30.51 -3.06
C ASP A 13 16.23 28.98 -3.07
N THR A 14 17.48 28.49 -3.09
CA THR A 14 17.83 27.07 -3.14
C THR A 14 18.63 26.68 -1.91
N TYR A 15 18.14 25.66 -1.22
CA TYR A 15 18.66 25.26 0.08
C TYR A 15 19.09 23.79 0.06
N SER A 16 20.16 23.52 0.81
CA SER A 16 20.61 22.19 1.16
C SER A 16 20.27 21.91 2.62
N LEU A 17 19.69 20.73 2.86
CA LEU A 17 19.48 20.19 4.19
C LEU A 17 20.12 18.81 4.28
N ARG A 18 21.16 18.68 5.10
CA ARG A 18 21.83 17.41 5.39
C ARG A 18 21.42 16.86 6.75
N HIS A 19 20.90 15.64 6.77
CA HIS A 19 20.57 14.89 7.98
C HIS A 19 21.14 13.49 7.86
N GLU A 20 22.12 13.17 8.71
CA GLU A 20 22.93 11.95 8.57
C GLU A 20 23.53 11.87 7.15
N GLU A 21 23.34 10.75 6.45
CA GLU A 21 23.84 10.53 5.09
C GLU A 21 22.92 11.12 3.99
N ILE A 22 21.76 11.68 4.37
CA ILE A 22 20.78 12.19 3.40
C ILE A 22 21.00 13.68 3.20
N THR A 23 21.10 14.08 1.93
CA THR A 23 21.09 15.49 1.52
C THR A 23 19.87 15.75 0.65
N LEU A 24 19.02 16.69 1.07
CA LEU A 24 17.91 17.19 0.27
C LEU A 24 18.26 18.58 -0.27
N LEU A 25 18.27 18.70 -1.59
CA LEU A 25 18.24 19.99 -2.27
C LEU A 25 16.80 20.35 -2.58
N PHE A 26 16.39 21.56 -2.19
CA PHE A 26 15.05 22.05 -2.45
C PHE A 26 15.03 23.54 -2.72
N HIS A 27 14.08 23.97 -3.52
CA HIS A 27 13.78 25.36 -3.78
C HIS A 27 12.67 25.81 -2.84
N ALA A 28 12.81 26.98 -2.23
CA ALA A 28 11.81 27.56 -1.34
C ALA A 28 11.50 29.01 -1.74
N VAL A 29 10.26 29.25 -2.15
CA VAL A 29 9.77 30.58 -2.55
C VAL A 29 8.71 31.05 -1.58
N ALA A 30 8.88 32.26 -1.07
CA ALA A 30 7.87 32.94 -0.28
C ALA A 30 7.01 33.83 -1.19
N ASP A 31 5.69 33.68 -1.09
CA ASP A 31 4.69 34.54 -1.69
C ASP A 31 3.62 34.89 -0.64
N GLY A 32 3.68 36.12 -0.12
CA GLY A 32 2.87 36.55 1.03
C GLY A 32 3.09 35.68 2.27
N ASP A 33 2.00 35.11 2.79
CA ASP A 33 2.01 34.22 3.97
C ASP A 33 2.29 32.75 3.63
N VAL A 34 2.58 32.43 2.36
CA VAL A 34 2.80 31.06 1.89
C VAL A 34 4.25 30.88 1.48
N THR A 35 4.88 29.80 1.96
CA THR A 35 6.19 29.36 1.48
C THR A 35 6.04 28.01 0.80
N THR A 36 6.37 27.95 -0.49
CA THR A 36 6.29 26.72 -1.30
C THR A 36 7.67 26.08 -1.37
N PHE A 37 7.74 24.80 -0.99
CA PHE A 37 8.95 23.98 -1.04
C PHE A 37 8.85 22.98 -2.20
N SER A 38 9.80 23.02 -3.13
CA SER A 38 9.84 22.15 -4.30
C SER A 38 11.14 21.36 -4.36
N PHE A 39 11.05 20.04 -4.56
CA PHE A 39 12.21 19.14 -4.64
C PHE A 39 11.88 17.90 -5.48
N SER A 40 12.91 17.27 -6.03
CA SER A 40 12.77 15.98 -6.71
C SER A 40 12.45 14.86 -5.70
N PRO A 41 11.50 13.96 -5.99
CA PRO A 41 11.20 12.84 -5.11
C PRO A 41 12.45 12.02 -4.77
N LEU A 42 12.63 11.70 -3.48
CA LEU A 42 13.69 10.80 -3.03
C LEU A 42 13.29 9.34 -3.29
N ILE A 43 14.27 8.51 -3.65
CA ILE A 43 14.11 7.05 -3.69
C ILE A 43 13.69 6.59 -2.29
N LYS A 44 12.66 5.74 -2.21
CA LYS A 44 12.15 5.24 -0.93
C LYS A 44 13.13 4.22 -0.35
N THR A 45 13.75 4.59 0.76
CA THR A 45 14.49 3.70 1.65
C THR A 45 13.98 3.91 3.06
N LYS A 46 14.39 3.04 3.99
CA LYS A 46 14.05 3.22 5.41
C LYS A 46 14.46 4.61 5.90
N GLU A 47 15.66 5.04 5.52
CA GLU A 47 16.28 6.31 5.92
C GLU A 47 15.56 7.50 5.27
N THR A 48 15.27 7.45 3.96
CA THR A 48 14.60 8.58 3.28
C THR A 48 13.14 8.72 3.71
N ILE A 49 12.42 7.62 3.97
CA ILE A 49 11.06 7.66 4.54
C ILE A 49 11.09 8.36 5.90
N ARG A 50 12.04 7.98 6.76
CA ARG A 50 12.20 8.57 8.08
C ARG A 50 12.56 10.05 8.00
N PHE A 51 13.51 10.40 7.14
CA PHE A 51 13.90 11.79 6.89
C PHE A 51 12.72 12.63 6.40
N MET A 52 11.96 12.17 5.40
CA MET A 52 10.81 12.90 4.87
C MET A 52 9.70 13.11 5.91
N TYR A 53 9.52 12.15 6.82
CA TYR A 53 8.63 12.33 7.97
C TYR A 53 9.10 13.44 8.91
N LEU A 54 10.38 13.44 9.29
CA LEU A 54 10.95 14.49 10.14
C LEU A 54 10.94 15.87 9.45
N PHE A 55 11.17 15.88 8.13
CA PHE A 55 11.10 17.07 7.27
C PHE A 55 9.69 17.68 7.30
N LYS A 56 8.65 16.89 7.04
CA LYS A 56 7.26 17.35 7.16
C LYS A 56 6.95 17.87 8.57
N ASN A 57 7.48 17.19 9.59
CA ASN A 57 7.25 17.56 10.99
C ASN A 57 7.93 18.87 11.38
N VAL A 58 9.13 19.18 10.88
CA VAL A 58 9.76 20.48 11.14
C VAL A 58 9.03 21.62 10.45
N LEU A 59 8.49 21.39 9.25
CA LEU A 59 7.66 22.37 8.54
C LEU A 59 6.36 22.66 9.31
N ASN A 60 5.61 21.62 9.70
CA ASN A 60 4.41 21.76 10.53
C ASN A 60 4.72 22.50 11.85
N LYS A 61 5.80 22.11 12.53
CA LYS A 61 6.18 22.73 13.79
C LYS A 61 6.51 24.21 13.64
N THR A 62 7.14 24.59 12.53
CA THR A 62 7.50 25.98 12.22
C THR A 62 6.24 26.79 11.90
N ALA A 63 5.37 26.27 11.04
CA ALA A 63 4.15 26.96 10.61
C ALA A 63 3.14 27.21 11.75
N TYR A 64 3.05 26.29 12.71
CA TYR A 64 2.04 26.34 13.79
C TYR A 64 2.62 26.68 15.17
N CYS A 65 3.89 27.09 15.26
CA CYS A 65 4.51 27.36 16.57
C CYS A 65 3.77 28.47 17.32
N ARG A 66 3.49 28.25 18.60
CA ARG A 66 2.94 29.25 19.54
C ARG A 66 3.76 29.36 20.83
N ASN A 67 5.04 29.03 20.76
CA ASN A 67 5.98 29.11 21.88
C ASN A 67 5.52 28.38 23.16
N CYS A 68 4.82 27.25 23.01
CA CYS A 68 4.28 26.45 24.13
C CYS A 68 5.34 25.71 24.96
N LYS A 69 6.61 25.77 24.56
CA LYS A 69 7.79 25.17 25.23
C LYS A 69 7.78 23.65 25.37
N LYS A 70 6.80 22.94 24.81
CA LYS A 70 6.75 21.46 24.90
C LYS A 70 7.99 20.78 24.30
N CYS A 71 8.45 21.23 23.14
CA CYS A 71 9.62 20.65 22.50
C CYS A 71 10.95 21.00 23.18
N MET A 72 10.99 22.00 24.06
CA MET A 72 12.12 22.23 24.95
C MET A 72 12.23 21.09 25.98
N ALA A 73 11.09 20.66 26.55
CA ALA A 73 11.04 19.52 27.47
C ALA A 73 11.28 18.17 26.78
N GLU A 74 10.90 18.03 25.51
CA GLU A 74 11.14 16.81 24.72
C GLU A 74 12.58 16.72 24.18
N CYS A 75 13.39 17.78 24.27
CA CYS A 75 14.76 17.74 23.77
C CYS A 75 15.68 17.02 24.75
N PRO A 76 16.24 15.83 24.40
CA PRO A 76 17.11 15.09 25.31
C PRO A 76 18.43 15.82 25.61
N ASN A 77 18.84 16.73 24.70
CA ASN A 77 20.10 17.44 24.78
C ASN A 77 19.96 18.88 25.32
N GLY A 78 18.75 19.30 25.68
CA GLY A 78 18.49 20.68 26.13
C GLY A 78 18.84 21.76 25.09
N ALA A 79 18.87 21.41 23.80
CA ALA A 79 19.37 22.26 22.73
C ALA A 79 18.41 23.36 22.26
N LEU A 80 17.17 23.37 22.77
CA LEU A 80 16.13 24.35 22.39
C LEU A 80 15.80 25.25 23.58
N THR A 81 15.94 26.56 23.41
CA THR A 81 15.47 27.58 24.34
C THR A 81 14.36 28.38 23.68
N ILE A 82 13.14 28.25 24.18
CA ILE A 82 11.96 28.93 23.65
C ILE A 82 11.52 30.03 24.61
N THR A 83 11.55 31.26 24.13
CA THR A 83 11.09 32.45 24.85
C THR A 83 9.70 32.88 24.34
N SER A 84 9.18 34.01 24.80
CA SER A 84 7.93 34.59 24.26
C SER A 84 8.07 34.98 22.80
N ASP A 85 9.26 35.45 22.40
CA ASP A 85 9.45 36.17 21.13
C ASP A 85 10.47 35.48 20.21
N ASP A 86 11.22 34.51 20.72
CA ASP A 86 12.32 33.88 19.98
C ASP A 86 12.52 32.39 20.33
N ILE A 87 13.09 31.66 19.38
CA ILE A 87 13.47 30.25 19.48
C ILE A 87 14.94 30.12 19.16
N ILE A 88 15.73 29.85 20.20
CA ILE A 88 17.18 29.70 20.10
C ILE A 88 17.51 28.21 20.08
N ILE A 89 18.27 27.78 19.08
CA ILE A 89 18.76 26.40 18.95
C ILE A 89 20.29 26.42 19.04
N THR A 90 20.85 25.81 20.08
CA THR A 90 22.29 25.78 20.34
C THR A 90 22.76 24.36 20.61
N ASN A 91 23.89 23.95 20.02
CA ASN A 91 24.49 22.63 20.20
C ASN A 91 23.51 21.48 19.94
N CYS A 92 22.65 21.63 18.92
CA CYS A 92 21.71 20.59 18.54
C CYS A 92 22.45 19.42 17.90
N ALA A 93 22.26 18.21 18.42
CA ALA A 93 22.80 16.99 17.82
C ALA A 93 21.95 16.45 16.65
N HIS A 94 20.96 17.22 16.16
CA HIS A 94 20.05 16.85 15.08
C HIS A 94 19.34 15.49 15.25
N CYS A 95 19.19 15.00 16.48
CA CYS A 95 18.66 13.66 16.80
C CYS A 95 17.20 13.41 16.40
N GLY A 96 16.48 14.43 15.90
CA GLY A 96 15.10 14.31 15.44
C GLY A 96 14.04 14.05 16.53
N GLN A 97 14.40 13.75 17.79
CA GLN A 97 13.44 13.37 18.83
C GLN A 97 12.34 14.42 19.07
N CYS A 98 12.71 15.70 19.12
CA CYS A 98 11.73 16.79 19.28
C CYS A 98 10.82 17.00 18.05
N LEU A 99 11.10 16.33 16.93
CA LEU A 99 10.30 16.33 15.70
C LEU A 99 9.54 15.00 15.53
N ASP A 100 9.87 13.96 16.29
CA ASP A 100 9.30 12.62 16.16
C ASP A 100 8.00 12.48 16.96
N ALA A 101 6.96 13.15 16.47
CA ALA A 101 5.62 13.04 16.99
C ALA A 101 4.63 13.15 15.83
N GLN A 102 3.40 12.69 16.04
CA GLN A 102 2.33 12.85 15.06
C GLN A 102 2.18 14.33 14.66
N LYS A 103 2.35 14.64 13.37
CA LYS A 103 2.41 16.02 12.82
C LYS A 103 3.51 16.92 13.39
N GLY A 104 4.51 16.37 14.08
CA GLY A 104 5.67 17.07 14.66
C GLY A 104 5.40 17.98 15.85
N CYS A 105 4.14 18.30 16.14
CA CYS A 105 3.76 19.24 17.19
C CYS A 105 2.32 19.03 17.66
N ILE A 106 2.08 19.12 18.97
CA ILE A 106 0.73 19.04 19.54
C ILE A 106 -0.19 20.17 19.05
N VAL A 107 0.38 21.37 18.81
CA VAL A 107 -0.37 22.53 18.31
C VAL A 107 -0.80 22.29 16.87
N ALA A 108 0.15 21.90 16.00
CA ALA A 108 -0.14 21.54 14.61
C ALA A 108 -1.24 20.48 14.52
N ARG A 109 -1.08 19.38 15.28
CA ARG A 109 -2.07 18.30 15.36
C ARG A 109 -3.46 18.77 15.78
N SER A 110 -3.56 19.77 16.66
CA SER A 110 -4.86 20.26 17.17
C SER A 110 -5.62 21.08 16.13
N ILE A 111 -4.92 21.67 15.15
CA ILE A 111 -5.51 22.48 14.08
C ILE A 111 -5.99 21.59 12.93
N SER A 112 -5.28 20.49 12.64
CA SER A 112 -5.60 19.54 11.57
C SER A 112 -6.84 18.66 11.81
N ILE A 113 -7.53 18.79 12.94
CA ILE A 113 -8.73 17.97 13.25
C ILE A 113 -9.93 18.38 12.38
N GLY A 114 -9.87 19.54 11.70
CA GLY A 114 -10.87 19.99 10.75
C GLY A 114 -10.43 19.83 9.30
N GLY A 115 -10.91 18.76 8.66
CA GLY A 115 -11.09 18.73 7.19
C GLY A 115 -9.89 18.29 6.35
N GLU A 116 -9.70 16.98 6.21
CA GLU A 116 -9.25 16.36 4.96
C GLU A 116 -9.61 14.88 5.02
N ASN A 117 -10.83 14.58 4.55
CA ASN A 117 -11.31 13.21 4.42
C ASN A 117 -10.58 12.55 3.24
N ASN A 118 -9.40 11.98 3.48
CA ASN A 118 -8.87 10.98 2.55
C ASN A 118 -9.79 9.75 2.63
N VAL A 119 -10.64 9.62 1.60
CA VAL A 119 -11.68 8.58 1.49
C VAL A 119 -11.06 7.18 1.50
N ASP A 120 -9.82 7.05 1.02
CA ASP A 120 -9.08 5.80 0.87
C ASP A 120 -8.65 5.10 2.17
N VAL A 121 -8.74 5.76 3.32
CA VAL A 121 -8.19 5.22 4.59
C VAL A 121 -9.24 5.02 5.67
N LYS A 122 -10.52 5.28 5.36
CA LYS A 122 -11.62 5.09 6.30
C LYS A 122 -11.83 3.59 6.55
N ASN A 123 -11.82 3.18 7.81
CA ASN A 123 -12.00 1.78 8.21
C ASN A 123 -10.92 0.83 7.63
N ILE A 124 -9.67 1.30 7.52
CA ILE A 124 -8.52 0.50 7.05
C ILE A 124 -8.17 -0.64 8.03
N ASP A 125 -8.54 -0.51 9.30
CA ASP A 125 -8.29 -1.50 10.36
C ASP A 125 -9.47 -2.44 10.62
N ARG A 126 -10.37 -2.56 9.64
CA ARG A 126 -11.60 -3.36 9.74
C ARG A 126 -11.33 -4.84 10.07
N TYR A 127 -10.14 -5.37 9.88
CA TYR A 127 -9.82 -6.78 10.16
C TYR A 127 -9.37 -7.03 11.60
N ARG A 128 -9.51 -6.02 12.47
CA ARG A 128 -8.90 -6.01 13.81
C ARG A 128 -7.39 -6.16 13.68
N THR A 129 -6.83 -7.30 14.01
CA THR A 129 -5.39 -7.60 13.89
C THR A 129 -5.12 -8.90 13.15
N PHE A 130 -6.14 -9.47 12.50
CA PHE A 130 -6.08 -10.77 11.85
C PHE A 130 -5.94 -10.63 10.34
N GLY A 131 -5.00 -11.37 9.77
CA GLY A 131 -4.86 -11.50 8.33
C GLY A 131 -5.82 -12.52 7.74
N PHE A 132 -5.86 -12.56 6.40
CA PHE A 132 -6.50 -13.63 5.66
C PHE A 132 -5.51 -14.79 5.57
N ARG A 133 -5.84 -15.93 6.22
CA ARG A 133 -4.90 -17.03 6.44
C ARG A 133 -5.29 -18.24 5.61
N GLN A 134 -4.29 -18.97 5.12
CA GLN A 134 -4.53 -20.24 4.43
C GLN A 134 -5.28 -21.24 5.30
N GLU A 135 -4.88 -21.37 6.57
CA GLU A 135 -5.55 -22.24 7.55
C GLU A 135 -7.06 -21.98 7.61
N TRP A 136 -7.50 -20.73 7.50
CA TRP A 136 -8.93 -20.41 7.55
C TRP A 136 -9.66 -20.79 6.27
N VAL A 137 -8.98 -20.66 5.12
CA VAL A 137 -9.50 -21.12 3.82
C VAL A 137 -9.59 -22.64 3.78
N GLU A 138 -8.60 -23.35 4.33
CA GLU A 138 -8.63 -24.82 4.49
C GLU A 138 -9.84 -25.27 5.31
N ILE A 139 -10.05 -24.64 6.49
CA ILE A 139 -11.22 -24.94 7.34
C ILE A 139 -12.53 -24.66 6.61
N TYR A 140 -12.58 -23.57 5.83
CA TYR A 140 -13.76 -23.24 5.03
C TYR A 140 -14.02 -24.28 3.92
N PHE A 141 -12.97 -24.77 3.26
CA PHE A 141 -13.08 -25.77 2.19
C PHE A 141 -13.45 -27.17 2.69
N GLU A 142 -13.15 -27.50 3.95
CA GLU A 142 -13.59 -28.77 4.57
C GLU A 142 -15.12 -28.89 4.60
N ASN A 143 -15.82 -27.83 5.01
CA ASN A 143 -17.29 -27.77 5.03
C ASN A 143 -17.80 -26.32 5.05
N PRO A 144 -18.08 -25.71 3.88
CA PRO A 144 -18.55 -24.33 3.81
C PRO A 144 -19.86 -24.07 4.57
N ASP A 145 -20.77 -25.05 4.60
CA ASP A 145 -22.09 -24.93 5.22
C ASP A 145 -22.01 -24.87 6.75
N GLU A 146 -21.09 -25.63 7.35
CA GLU A 146 -20.88 -25.68 8.80
C GLU A 146 -19.78 -24.73 9.30
N PHE A 147 -19.05 -24.07 8.39
CA PHE A 147 -17.92 -23.23 8.73
C PHE A 147 -18.24 -22.23 9.85
N TRP A 148 -19.38 -21.54 9.78
CA TRP A 148 -19.71 -20.48 10.76
C TRP A 148 -20.06 -21.00 12.17
N ALA A 149 -20.18 -22.32 12.34
CA ALA A 149 -20.48 -22.97 13.61
C ALA A 149 -19.32 -23.82 14.15
N ASN A 150 -18.16 -23.84 13.46
CA ASN A 150 -17.00 -24.60 13.90
C ASN A 150 -16.39 -24.07 15.22
N ASP A 151 -15.67 -24.92 15.93
CA ASP A 151 -14.99 -24.61 17.20
C ASP A 151 -13.50 -24.25 17.04
N ARG A 152 -12.99 -24.24 15.81
CA ARG A 152 -11.59 -23.94 15.45
C ARG A 152 -11.33 -22.43 15.37
N LEU A 153 -12.34 -21.61 15.09
CA LEU A 153 -12.23 -20.15 15.03
C LEU A 153 -12.93 -19.48 16.22
N GLY A 154 -12.25 -18.50 16.82
CA GLY A 154 -12.86 -17.62 17.82
C GLY A 154 -13.81 -16.59 17.20
N LYS A 155 -14.70 -16.02 18.01
CA LYS A 155 -15.66 -14.97 17.59
C LYS A 155 -15.03 -13.83 16.78
N ASP A 156 -13.87 -13.36 17.21
CA ASP A 156 -13.16 -12.26 16.54
C ASP A 156 -12.48 -12.70 15.24
N MET A 157 -12.11 -13.98 15.13
CA MET A 157 -11.58 -14.60 13.91
C MET A 157 -12.68 -14.72 12.86
N PHE A 158 -13.87 -15.22 13.24
CA PHE A 158 -15.03 -15.23 12.35
C PHE A 158 -15.38 -13.83 11.82
N SER A 159 -15.36 -12.83 12.69
CA SER A 159 -15.61 -11.43 12.29
C SER A 159 -14.57 -10.89 11.30
N ALA A 160 -13.32 -11.37 11.37
CA ALA A 160 -12.27 -10.98 10.42
C ALA A 160 -12.40 -11.79 9.12
N PHE A 161 -12.64 -13.10 9.21
CA PHE A 161 -12.86 -13.97 8.06
C PHE A 161 -14.06 -13.51 7.22
N GLU A 162 -15.17 -13.10 7.84
CA GLU A 162 -16.32 -12.53 7.12
C GLU A 162 -15.94 -11.34 6.23
N ARG A 163 -15.06 -10.47 6.70
CA ARG A 163 -14.62 -9.31 5.93
C ARG A 163 -13.67 -9.75 4.81
N TRP A 164 -12.68 -10.58 5.14
CA TRP A 164 -11.72 -11.07 4.16
C TRP A 164 -12.38 -11.94 3.09
N GLY A 165 -13.28 -12.85 3.46
CA GLY A 165 -14.00 -13.74 2.55
C GLY A 165 -14.91 -12.97 1.60
N LYS A 166 -15.58 -11.91 2.07
CA LYS A 166 -16.33 -11.01 1.19
C LYS A 166 -15.40 -10.26 0.23
N GLU A 167 -14.32 -9.69 0.73
CA GLU A 167 -13.41 -8.85 -0.08
C GLU A 167 -12.51 -9.65 -1.02
N SER A 168 -12.27 -10.93 -0.75
CA SER A 168 -11.59 -11.85 -1.67
C SER A 168 -12.54 -12.47 -2.70
N GLY A 169 -13.86 -12.27 -2.54
CA GLY A 169 -14.90 -12.90 -3.35
C GLY A 169 -15.19 -14.35 -2.96
N LEU A 170 -14.59 -14.89 -1.90
CA LEU A 170 -14.86 -16.25 -1.42
C LEU A 170 -16.33 -16.43 -0.96
N THR A 171 -16.91 -15.40 -0.37
CA THR A 171 -18.31 -15.40 0.11
C THR A 171 -19.07 -14.17 -0.38
N ASP A 172 -20.38 -14.30 -0.53
CA ASP A 172 -21.26 -13.16 -0.82
C ASP A 172 -21.61 -12.33 0.43
N ASP A 173 -22.44 -11.30 0.25
CA ASP A 173 -22.94 -10.44 1.33
C ASP A 173 -23.75 -11.15 2.42
N LYS A 174 -24.27 -12.34 2.11
CA LYS A 174 -25.05 -13.19 3.00
C LYS A 174 -24.23 -14.33 3.59
N LYS A 175 -22.90 -14.32 3.40
CA LYS A 175 -21.95 -15.36 3.83
C LYS A 175 -22.11 -16.69 3.10
N ALA A 176 -22.83 -16.70 1.98
CA ALA A 176 -22.96 -17.87 1.15
C ALA A 176 -21.69 -18.05 0.28
N PRO A 177 -21.30 -19.30 -0.04
CA PRO A 177 -20.21 -19.56 -0.96
C PRO A 177 -20.42 -18.88 -2.32
N ALA A 178 -19.39 -18.24 -2.85
CA ALA A 178 -19.40 -17.76 -4.23
C ALA A 178 -19.41 -18.93 -5.23
N LYS A 179 -19.79 -18.65 -6.49
CA LYS A 179 -19.93 -19.69 -7.54
C LYS A 179 -18.68 -20.55 -7.73
N PHE A 180 -17.49 -19.95 -7.61
CA PHE A 180 -16.22 -20.65 -7.84
C PHE A 180 -15.75 -21.50 -6.64
N VAL A 181 -16.42 -21.45 -5.49
CA VAL A 181 -15.96 -22.15 -4.28
C VAL A 181 -15.85 -23.66 -4.50
N ASN A 182 -16.80 -24.28 -5.19
CA ASN A 182 -16.73 -25.71 -5.49
C ASN A 182 -15.46 -26.06 -6.28
N ARG A 183 -15.14 -25.23 -7.28
CA ARG A 183 -13.92 -25.37 -8.07
C ARG A 183 -12.66 -25.12 -7.24
N ALA A 184 -12.70 -24.12 -6.37
CA ALA A 184 -11.61 -23.80 -5.44
C ALA A 184 -11.33 -24.96 -4.46
N ILE A 185 -12.37 -25.64 -3.99
CA ILE A 185 -12.24 -26.85 -3.15
C ILE A 185 -11.52 -27.98 -3.92
N GLU A 186 -11.87 -28.20 -5.18
CA GLU A 186 -11.20 -29.20 -6.03
C GLU A 186 -9.73 -28.88 -6.29
N LEU A 187 -9.40 -27.60 -6.47
CA LEU A 187 -8.04 -27.12 -6.73
C LEU A 187 -7.15 -27.12 -5.48
N GLY A 188 -7.73 -27.00 -4.28
CA GLY A 188 -7.03 -27.01 -3.00
C GLY A 188 -6.67 -25.61 -2.49
N ALA A 189 -6.66 -25.43 -1.17
CA ALA A 189 -6.47 -24.14 -0.51
C ALA A 189 -5.04 -23.56 -0.63
N ASP A 190 -4.10 -24.29 -1.20
CA ASP A 190 -2.72 -23.86 -1.48
C ASP A 190 -2.50 -23.50 -2.97
N ASN A 191 -3.54 -23.54 -3.80
CA ASN A 191 -3.42 -23.30 -5.23
C ASN A 191 -3.21 -21.81 -5.60
N ALA A 192 -2.21 -21.54 -6.45
CA ALA A 192 -1.84 -20.18 -6.85
C ALA A 192 -2.94 -19.44 -7.63
N ILE A 193 -3.75 -20.15 -8.42
CA ILE A 193 -4.86 -19.54 -9.17
C ILE A 193 -5.88 -18.94 -8.20
N ILE A 194 -6.27 -19.68 -7.16
CA ILE A 194 -7.26 -19.24 -6.17
C ILE A 194 -6.75 -18.00 -5.44
N TRP A 195 -5.52 -18.02 -4.96
CA TRP A 195 -4.94 -16.89 -4.24
C TRP A 195 -4.70 -15.68 -5.15
N GLY A 196 -4.39 -15.93 -6.43
CA GLY A 196 -4.40 -14.93 -7.48
C GLY A 196 -5.75 -14.21 -7.55
N LEU A 197 -6.85 -14.94 -7.73
CA LEU A 197 -8.21 -14.37 -7.75
C LEU A 197 -8.56 -13.61 -6.46
N PHE A 198 -8.27 -14.21 -5.30
CA PHE A 198 -8.50 -13.56 -4.01
C PHE A 198 -7.76 -12.23 -3.90
N TYR A 199 -6.48 -12.21 -4.28
CA TYR A 199 -5.65 -11.02 -4.18
C TYR A 199 -6.08 -9.94 -5.17
N SER A 200 -6.47 -10.33 -6.39
CA SER A 200 -7.06 -9.43 -7.39
C SER A 200 -8.32 -8.74 -6.85
N ASN A 201 -9.23 -9.49 -6.22
CA ASN A 201 -10.44 -8.92 -5.62
C ASN A 201 -10.12 -8.02 -4.43
N MET A 202 -9.25 -8.46 -3.53
CA MET A 202 -8.81 -7.67 -2.37
C MET A 202 -8.10 -6.39 -2.78
N ALA A 203 -7.42 -6.35 -3.94
CA ALA A 203 -6.78 -5.14 -4.44
C ALA A 203 -7.78 -3.97 -4.53
N TYR A 204 -9.02 -4.25 -4.95
CA TYR A 204 -10.09 -3.25 -5.09
C TYR A 204 -10.97 -3.13 -3.85
N ALA A 205 -11.17 -4.22 -3.10
CA ALA A 205 -12.14 -4.27 -1.99
C ALA A 205 -11.56 -4.01 -0.59
N SER A 206 -10.26 -4.25 -0.38
CA SER A 206 -9.59 -4.18 0.93
C SER A 206 -8.68 -2.95 1.03
N PRO A 207 -9.01 -1.91 1.83
CA PRO A 207 -8.24 -0.67 1.85
C PRO A 207 -6.78 -0.84 2.26
N ILE A 208 -6.46 -1.81 3.12
CA ILE A 208 -5.07 -2.04 3.53
C ILE A 208 -4.27 -2.74 2.43
N ILE A 209 -4.90 -3.64 1.64
CA ILE A 209 -4.28 -4.26 0.48
C ILE A 209 -4.17 -3.25 -0.67
N THR A 210 -5.20 -2.46 -0.94
CA THR A 210 -5.15 -1.34 -1.90
C THR A 210 -4.02 -0.38 -1.56
N TRP A 211 -3.92 0.06 -0.30
CA TRP A 211 -2.83 0.90 0.17
C TRP A 211 -1.47 0.23 -0.02
N TYR A 212 -1.36 -1.05 0.31
CA TYR A 212 -0.12 -1.82 0.19
C TYR A 212 0.36 -1.92 -1.27
N ILE A 213 -0.55 -2.22 -2.18
CA ILE A 213 -0.31 -2.31 -3.63
C ILE A 213 0.15 -0.95 -4.16
N ARG A 214 -0.59 0.13 -3.87
CA ARG A 214 -0.33 1.46 -4.42
C ARG A 214 0.88 2.17 -3.83
N ARG A 215 1.19 1.97 -2.54
CA ARG A 215 2.18 2.79 -1.83
C ARG A 215 3.57 2.16 -1.77
N LEU A 216 3.66 0.84 -1.78
CA LEU A 216 4.94 0.14 -1.71
C LEU A 216 5.42 -0.23 -3.10
N GLU A 217 6.71 -0.03 -3.31
CA GLU A 217 7.41 -0.45 -4.52
C GLU A 217 7.84 -1.91 -4.41
N TYR A 218 7.92 -2.58 -5.58
CA TYR A 218 8.59 -3.86 -5.68
C TYR A 218 10.09 -3.69 -5.44
N ASP A 219 10.71 -4.77 -5.01
CA ASP A 219 12.13 -4.88 -4.70
C ASP A 219 12.69 -3.93 -3.64
N THR A 220 11.81 -3.26 -2.89
CA THR A 220 12.19 -2.38 -1.79
C THR A 220 11.78 -2.99 -0.45
N THR A 221 12.73 -3.02 0.50
CA THR A 221 12.47 -3.51 1.85
C THR A 221 11.91 -2.40 2.73
N TYR A 222 10.73 -2.63 3.29
CA TYR A 222 10.06 -1.70 4.21
C TYR A 222 10.04 -2.27 5.62
N SER A 223 10.66 -1.55 6.56
CA SER A 223 10.56 -1.88 7.99
C SER A 223 9.16 -1.60 8.53
N SER A 224 8.77 -2.26 9.63
CA SER A 224 7.48 -1.99 10.29
C SER A 224 7.29 -0.51 10.66
N ASP A 225 8.36 0.18 11.05
CA ASP A 225 8.32 1.61 11.37
C ASP A 225 8.13 2.46 10.10
N SER A 226 8.80 2.10 9.00
CA SER A 226 8.60 2.74 7.69
C SER A 226 7.15 2.61 7.22
N LEU A 227 6.55 1.42 7.33
CA LEU A 227 5.15 1.19 6.98
C LEU A 227 4.20 2.04 7.86
N MET A 228 4.51 2.16 9.15
CA MET A 228 3.74 2.97 10.09
C MET A 228 3.77 4.47 9.75
N ILE A 229 4.93 4.96 9.31
CA ILE A 229 5.12 6.33 8.83
C ILE A 229 4.35 6.54 7.51
N MET A 230 4.46 5.60 6.56
CA MET A 230 3.84 5.71 5.24
C MET A 230 2.30 5.67 5.27
N LEU A 231 1.69 5.03 6.27
CA LEU A 231 0.24 5.12 6.49
C LEU A 231 -0.23 6.53 6.88
N GLY A 232 0.70 7.43 7.18
CA GLY A 232 0.43 8.83 7.45
C GLY A 232 -0.15 9.09 8.83
N ASP A 233 -0.13 10.36 9.23
CA ASP A 233 -0.50 10.77 10.58
C ASP A 233 -1.95 11.23 10.73
N GLU A 234 -2.77 11.17 9.68
CA GLU A 234 -4.21 11.45 9.79
C GLU A 234 -4.95 10.39 10.61
N LEU A 235 -4.44 9.16 10.57
CA LEU A 235 -4.99 8.05 11.34
C LEU A 235 -4.43 7.99 12.76
N LYS A 236 -5.29 7.62 13.70
CA LYS A 236 -4.89 7.24 15.05
C LYS A 236 -3.86 6.11 14.99
N GLU A 237 -2.85 6.20 15.84
CA GLU A 237 -1.76 5.21 15.91
C GLU A 237 -2.28 3.76 16.09
N ARG A 238 -3.29 3.56 16.95
CA ARG A 238 -3.91 2.25 17.14
C ARG A 238 -4.53 1.69 15.86
N THR A 239 -5.23 2.53 15.09
CA THR A 239 -5.85 2.15 13.81
C THR A 239 -4.79 1.70 12.81
N ARG A 240 -3.72 2.48 12.65
CA ARG A 240 -2.60 2.09 11.77
C ARG A 240 -1.93 0.79 12.20
N ARG A 241 -1.65 0.64 13.51
CA ARG A 241 -1.06 -0.58 14.07
C ARG A 241 -1.93 -1.82 13.82
N ASN A 242 -3.24 -1.68 14.01
CA ASN A 242 -4.21 -2.75 13.75
C ASN A 242 -4.20 -3.16 12.27
N ALA A 243 -4.31 -2.19 11.35
CA ALA A 243 -4.27 -2.42 9.91
C ALA A 243 -2.97 -3.11 9.47
N LEU A 244 -1.81 -2.61 9.92
CA LEU A 244 -0.52 -3.24 9.63
C LEU A 244 -0.40 -4.63 10.24
N SER A 245 -1.01 -4.88 11.40
CA SER A 245 -0.99 -6.22 11.99
C SER A 245 -1.75 -7.20 11.11
N ALA A 246 -2.93 -6.81 10.62
CA ALA A 246 -3.71 -7.62 9.69
C ALA A 246 -2.97 -7.87 8.38
N LEU A 247 -2.40 -6.82 7.76
CA LEU A 247 -1.60 -6.94 6.55
C LEU A 247 -0.42 -7.92 6.73
N LYS A 248 0.41 -7.71 7.76
CA LYS A 248 1.57 -8.56 8.03
C LYS A 248 1.18 -10.01 8.31
N ASP A 249 0.04 -10.22 8.94
CA ASP A 249 -0.50 -11.55 9.19
C ASP A 249 -1.00 -12.20 7.90
N THR A 250 -1.66 -11.46 6.99
CA THR A 250 -2.05 -11.98 5.66
C THR A 250 -0.82 -12.40 4.88
N ILE A 251 0.18 -11.52 4.74
CA ILE A 251 1.40 -11.80 3.98
C ILE A 251 2.16 -13.01 4.54
N LYS A 252 2.32 -13.10 5.87
CA LYS A 252 3.11 -14.20 6.46
C LYS A 252 2.36 -15.55 6.47
N SER A 253 1.03 -15.54 6.44
CA SER A 253 0.19 -16.72 6.72
C SER A 253 -0.73 -17.10 5.57
N SER A 254 -0.49 -16.56 4.37
CA SER A 254 -1.16 -17.00 3.15
C SER A 254 -0.23 -17.01 1.93
N PRO A 255 -0.54 -17.83 0.91
CA PRO A 255 0.15 -17.87 -0.36
C PRO A 255 0.29 -16.54 -1.10
N VAL A 256 -0.46 -15.50 -0.71
CA VAL A 256 -0.20 -14.12 -1.16
C VAL A 256 1.26 -13.74 -0.95
N GLY A 257 1.85 -14.07 0.20
CA GLY A 257 3.25 -13.75 0.48
C GLY A 257 4.23 -14.52 -0.40
N TRP A 258 4.16 -15.85 -0.39
CA TRP A 258 5.20 -16.72 -0.96
C TRP A 258 4.92 -17.26 -2.36
N LEU A 259 3.66 -17.53 -2.75
CA LEU A 259 3.35 -17.97 -4.12
C LEU A 259 3.25 -16.77 -5.06
N LEU A 260 2.57 -15.71 -4.63
CA LEU A 260 2.38 -14.51 -5.47
C LEU A 260 3.52 -13.50 -5.34
N GLY A 261 4.52 -13.75 -4.48
CA GLY A 261 5.65 -12.85 -4.25
C GLY A 261 5.26 -11.48 -3.68
N GLN A 262 4.12 -11.39 -2.99
CA GLN A 262 3.63 -10.11 -2.44
C GLN A 262 4.17 -9.82 -1.05
N GLY A 263 5.11 -10.60 -0.53
CA GLY A 263 5.88 -10.17 0.63
C GLY A 263 6.73 -11.26 1.26
N GLU A 264 8.04 -11.13 1.07
CA GLU A 264 9.03 -11.82 1.88
C GLU A 264 9.13 -11.11 3.24
N CYS A 265 8.93 -11.85 4.33
CA CYS A 265 8.95 -11.32 5.68
C CYS A 265 10.27 -11.62 6.39
N GLU A 266 10.94 -10.57 6.89
CA GLU A 266 12.01 -10.76 7.86
C GLU A 266 11.40 -10.88 9.27
N MET A 267 11.81 -11.90 10.02
CA MET A 267 11.21 -12.27 11.29
C MET A 267 12.17 -12.03 12.46
N LYS A 268 11.66 -11.46 13.55
CA LYS A 268 12.29 -11.47 14.88
C LYS A 268 11.39 -12.24 15.84
N GLY A 269 11.71 -13.53 16.03
CA GLY A 269 10.79 -14.45 16.72
C GLY A 269 9.48 -14.59 15.94
N LYS A 270 8.35 -14.25 16.56
CA LYS A 270 7.01 -14.29 15.92
C LYS A 270 6.62 -12.98 15.22
N GLN A 271 7.44 -11.94 15.33
CA GLN A 271 7.14 -10.61 14.81
C GLN A 271 7.77 -10.41 13.43
N VAL A 272 6.95 -10.01 12.46
CA VAL A 272 7.42 -9.48 11.17
C VAL A 272 8.03 -8.09 11.42
N ILE A 273 9.33 -7.93 11.14
CA ILE A 273 10.07 -6.68 11.32
C ILE A 273 10.24 -5.90 10.02
N SER A 274 10.31 -6.57 8.87
CA SER A 274 10.31 -5.93 7.55
C SER A 274 9.58 -6.80 6.51
N ILE A 275 9.13 -6.18 5.42
CA ILE A 275 8.51 -6.85 4.26
C ILE A 275 9.16 -6.34 2.97
N LYS A 276 9.39 -7.23 2.00
CA LYS A 276 9.81 -6.89 0.63
C LYS A 276 8.88 -7.58 -0.38
N LYS A 277 8.26 -6.82 -1.29
CA LYS A 277 7.54 -7.40 -2.46
C LYS A 277 8.55 -7.78 -3.53
N THR A 278 8.43 -8.97 -4.11
CA THR A 278 9.28 -9.46 -5.22
C THR A 278 8.51 -9.69 -6.51
N GLY A 279 7.18 -9.73 -6.43
CA GLY A 279 6.31 -9.95 -7.58
C GLY A 279 6.14 -11.43 -7.91
N TRP A 280 5.05 -11.75 -8.62
CA TRP A 280 4.70 -13.11 -8.97
C TRP A 280 5.56 -13.59 -10.15
N GLN A 281 6.47 -14.53 -9.87
CA GLN A 281 7.48 -14.98 -10.83
C GLN A 281 6.89 -15.76 -12.01
N GLU A 282 5.86 -16.57 -11.76
CA GLU A 282 5.17 -17.38 -12.77
C GLU A 282 3.66 -17.11 -12.65
N PRO A 283 3.17 -15.97 -13.18
CA PRO A 283 1.76 -15.61 -13.07
C PRO A 283 0.89 -16.52 -13.93
N GLU A 284 -0.22 -16.97 -13.35
CA GLU A 284 -1.18 -17.82 -14.05
C GLU A 284 -1.94 -17.02 -15.13
N PRO A 285 -1.92 -17.43 -16.41
CA PRO A 285 -2.51 -16.67 -17.50
C PRO A 285 -3.99 -16.31 -17.28
N LEU A 286 -4.80 -17.25 -16.79
CA LEU A 286 -6.23 -17.00 -16.53
C LEU A 286 -6.46 -16.01 -15.39
N VAL A 287 -5.56 -15.92 -14.41
CA VAL A 287 -5.63 -14.88 -13.37
C VAL A 287 -5.25 -13.52 -13.94
N ILE A 288 -4.29 -13.46 -14.87
CA ILE A 288 -3.97 -12.21 -15.58
C ILE A 288 -5.17 -11.77 -16.43
N LEU A 289 -5.82 -12.69 -17.14
CA LEU A 289 -7.05 -12.39 -17.89
C LEU A 289 -8.14 -11.84 -16.96
N TYR A 290 -8.36 -12.49 -15.81
CA TYR A 290 -9.30 -12.03 -14.79
C TYR A 290 -8.98 -10.60 -14.32
N CYS A 291 -7.71 -10.30 -14.04
CA CYS A 291 -7.26 -8.95 -13.68
C CYS A 291 -7.48 -7.91 -14.78
N LEU A 292 -7.32 -8.28 -16.05
CA LEU A 292 -7.58 -7.37 -17.17
C LEU A 292 -9.06 -6.98 -17.25
N TYR A 293 -9.96 -7.93 -17.01
CA TYR A 293 -11.39 -7.63 -16.93
C TYR A 293 -11.72 -6.75 -15.71
N LEU A 294 -11.15 -7.04 -14.53
CA LEU A 294 -11.30 -6.15 -13.37
C LEU A 294 -10.77 -4.74 -13.67
N PHE A 295 -9.63 -4.63 -14.35
CA PHE A 295 -9.06 -3.36 -14.77
C PHE A 295 -10.01 -2.59 -15.69
N ALA A 296 -10.63 -3.25 -16.68
CA ALA A 296 -11.59 -2.64 -17.58
C ALA A 296 -12.88 -2.21 -16.86
N GLU A 297 -13.39 -3.05 -15.95
CA GLU A 297 -14.58 -2.79 -15.13
C GLU A 297 -14.39 -1.56 -14.22
N HIS A 298 -13.17 -1.32 -13.72
CA HIS A 298 -12.81 -0.15 -12.91
C HIS A 298 -12.24 1.01 -13.75
N SER A 299 -12.20 0.89 -15.08
CA SER A 299 -11.76 1.95 -16.02
C SER A 299 -12.96 2.52 -16.80
N ASP A 300 -14.11 2.68 -16.15
CA ASP A 300 -15.37 3.12 -16.78
C ASP A 300 -15.78 2.26 -18.00
N GLY A 301 -15.43 0.97 -18.01
CA GLY A 301 -15.74 0.07 -19.12
C GLY A 301 -14.87 0.27 -20.36
N LEU A 302 -13.61 0.67 -20.18
CA LEU A 302 -12.62 0.72 -21.25
C LEU A 302 -12.06 -0.69 -21.54
N TYR A 303 -12.67 -1.40 -22.50
CA TYR A 303 -12.24 -2.74 -22.95
C TYR A 303 -11.11 -2.72 -24.02
N SER A 304 -10.44 -1.58 -24.19
CA SER A 304 -9.35 -1.43 -25.15
C SER A 304 -8.29 -0.54 -24.54
N PHE A 305 -7.07 -1.04 -24.45
CA PHE A 305 -5.92 -0.34 -23.86
C PHE A 305 -4.63 -0.92 -24.44
N THR A 306 -3.49 -0.34 -24.08
CA THR A 306 -2.16 -0.75 -24.54
C THR A 306 -1.38 -1.44 -23.43
N LEU A 307 -0.41 -2.26 -23.81
CA LEU A 307 0.56 -2.80 -22.84
C LEU A 307 1.34 -1.66 -22.17
N SER A 308 1.67 -0.60 -22.91
CA SER A 308 2.29 0.61 -22.34
C SER A 308 1.46 1.22 -21.20
N GLU A 309 0.15 1.37 -21.38
CA GLU A 309 -0.76 1.87 -20.34
C GLU A 309 -0.83 0.96 -19.12
N LEU A 310 -0.74 -0.36 -19.30
CA LEU A 310 -0.64 -1.31 -18.19
C LEU A 310 0.72 -1.23 -17.47
N MET A 311 1.77 -0.81 -18.16
CA MET A 311 3.08 -0.59 -17.55
C MET A 311 3.19 0.77 -16.83
N GLU A 312 2.25 1.67 -17.07
CA GLU A 312 2.22 3.04 -16.54
C GLU A 312 1.02 3.24 -15.61
N ASP A 313 1.21 2.92 -14.32
CA ASP A 313 0.22 3.18 -13.28
C ASP A 313 0.36 4.59 -12.71
N SER A 314 -0.76 5.18 -12.30
CA SER A 314 -0.79 6.46 -11.60
C SER A 314 -1.66 6.37 -10.34
N ASP A 315 -1.37 7.23 -9.37
CA ASP A 315 -2.18 7.36 -8.15
C ASP A 315 -3.60 7.88 -8.44
N GLU A 316 -3.80 8.55 -9.60
CA GLU A 316 -5.09 9.11 -10.02
C GLU A 316 -5.99 8.08 -10.71
N ARG A 317 -5.43 6.94 -11.16
CA ARG A 317 -6.18 5.88 -11.82
C ARG A 317 -6.77 4.92 -10.77
N GLU A 318 -8.10 4.79 -10.75
CA GLU A 318 -8.81 3.83 -9.90
C GLU A 318 -8.50 2.37 -10.29
N ALA A 319 -8.48 2.08 -11.59
CA ALA A 319 -8.09 0.78 -12.09
C ALA A 319 -6.60 0.47 -11.82
N MET A 320 -6.33 -0.73 -11.29
CA MET A 320 -5.00 -1.24 -11.01
C MET A 320 -4.62 -2.31 -12.03
N SER A 321 -3.51 -2.09 -12.74
CA SER A 321 -3.03 -3.01 -13.76
C SER A 321 -2.51 -4.33 -13.15
N PRO A 322 -2.39 -5.41 -13.96
CA PRO A 322 -1.70 -6.62 -13.53
C PRO A 322 -0.26 -6.37 -13.04
N LYS A 323 0.46 -5.43 -13.67
CA LYS A 323 1.79 -5.00 -13.21
C LYS A 323 1.73 -4.45 -11.79
N LEU A 324 0.80 -3.54 -11.50
CA LEU A 324 0.70 -2.94 -10.17
C LEU A 324 0.33 -3.96 -9.11
N ILE A 325 -0.63 -4.85 -9.41
CA ILE A 325 -1.12 -5.87 -8.48
C ILE A 325 -0.06 -6.95 -8.25
N PHE A 326 0.58 -7.47 -9.30
CA PHE A 326 1.42 -8.66 -9.20
C PHE A 326 2.91 -8.42 -9.41
N GLY A 327 3.34 -7.23 -9.80
CA GLY A 327 4.75 -6.92 -10.05
C GLY A 327 5.27 -7.55 -11.34
N THR A 328 4.39 -7.87 -12.29
CA THR A 328 4.78 -8.48 -13.57
C THR A 328 5.50 -7.48 -14.48
N ASP A 329 6.60 -7.91 -15.09
CA ASP A 329 7.30 -7.09 -16.08
C ASP A 329 6.63 -7.13 -17.46
N ARG A 330 7.15 -6.29 -18.37
CA ARG A 330 6.63 -6.12 -19.72
C ARG A 330 6.75 -7.40 -20.55
N GLU A 331 7.85 -8.13 -20.43
CA GLU A 331 8.12 -9.33 -21.22
C GLU A 331 7.20 -10.48 -20.80
N THR A 332 7.04 -10.67 -19.49
CA THR A 332 6.09 -11.62 -18.92
C THR A 332 4.66 -11.32 -19.38
N LEU A 333 4.21 -10.08 -19.24
CA LEU A 333 2.85 -9.71 -19.67
C LEU A 333 2.66 -9.88 -21.18
N LEU A 334 3.63 -9.45 -21.99
CA LEU A 334 3.57 -9.63 -23.45
C LEU A 334 3.35 -11.10 -23.82
N SER A 335 4.15 -12.02 -23.25
CA SER A 335 4.05 -13.44 -23.51
C SER A 335 2.70 -14.02 -23.08
N ILE A 336 2.22 -13.66 -21.88
CA ILE A 336 0.93 -14.13 -21.37
C ILE A 336 -0.22 -13.64 -22.26
N LEU A 337 -0.21 -12.36 -22.65
CA LEU A 337 -1.25 -11.77 -23.50
C LEU A 337 -1.31 -12.42 -24.88
N GLN A 338 -0.16 -12.77 -25.47
CA GLN A 338 -0.12 -13.50 -26.75
C GLN A 338 -0.68 -14.92 -26.62
N GLY A 339 -0.34 -15.64 -25.56
CA GLY A 339 -0.88 -16.97 -25.28
C GLY A 339 -2.40 -16.92 -25.08
N LEU A 340 -2.88 -15.99 -24.25
CA LEU A 340 -4.31 -15.81 -24.00
C LEU A 340 -5.09 -15.47 -25.27
N ALA A 341 -4.56 -14.60 -26.15
CA ALA A 341 -5.25 -14.27 -27.40
C ALA A 341 -5.33 -15.45 -28.38
N ASN A 342 -4.37 -16.39 -28.32
CA ASN A 342 -4.40 -17.60 -29.11
C ASN A 342 -5.39 -18.65 -28.55
N ASP A 343 -5.38 -18.83 -27.22
CA ASP A 343 -6.11 -19.92 -26.57
C ASP A 343 -7.53 -19.52 -26.16
N HIS A 344 -7.78 -18.22 -25.95
CA HIS A 344 -9.04 -17.62 -25.48
C HIS A 344 -9.45 -16.40 -26.31
N SER A 345 -9.43 -16.55 -27.64
CA SER A 345 -9.79 -15.49 -28.60
C SER A 345 -11.22 -14.94 -28.47
N ASP A 346 -12.10 -15.66 -27.75
CA ASP A 346 -13.45 -15.23 -27.38
C ASP A 346 -13.50 -14.31 -26.15
N PHE A 347 -12.36 -14.11 -25.47
CA PHE A 347 -12.19 -13.18 -24.36
C PHE A 347 -11.22 -12.05 -24.67
N ILE A 348 -10.19 -12.28 -25.47
CA ILE A 348 -9.13 -11.28 -25.70
C ILE A 348 -8.51 -11.39 -27.08
N GLN A 349 -8.21 -10.23 -27.65
CA GLN A 349 -7.41 -10.08 -28.87
C GLN A 349 -6.26 -9.12 -28.60
N VAL A 350 -5.14 -9.30 -29.30
CA VAL A 350 -3.97 -8.42 -29.21
C VAL A 350 -3.47 -8.07 -30.60
N ASP A 351 -2.96 -6.85 -30.73
CA ASP A 351 -2.26 -6.39 -31.94
C ASP A 351 -0.87 -5.89 -31.57
N PHE A 352 0.08 -6.83 -31.57
CA PHE A 352 1.47 -6.59 -31.22
C PHE A 352 2.34 -6.62 -32.47
N ASN A 353 2.87 -5.45 -32.86
CA ASN A 353 3.72 -5.33 -34.04
C ASN A 353 5.06 -4.69 -33.70
N LYS A 354 6.07 -5.53 -33.41
CA LYS A 354 7.49 -5.17 -33.27
C LYS A 354 7.77 -3.84 -32.51
N GLY A 355 7.02 -3.57 -31.44
CA GLY A 355 7.17 -2.36 -30.62
C GLY A 355 6.55 -1.07 -31.17
N ILE A 356 5.80 -1.14 -32.28
CA ILE A 356 5.05 -0.01 -32.85
C ILE A 356 3.59 -0.02 -32.36
N MET A 357 3.01 -1.20 -32.25
CA MET A 357 1.66 -1.42 -31.73
C MET A 357 1.73 -2.40 -30.57
N ASP A 358 1.04 -2.08 -29.49
CA ASP A 358 0.92 -2.92 -28.30
C ASP A 358 -0.52 -2.92 -27.76
N ASN A 359 -1.51 -2.95 -28.67
CA ASN A 359 -2.92 -2.86 -28.33
C ASN A 359 -3.48 -4.19 -27.81
N ILE A 360 -4.40 -4.07 -26.85
CA ILE A 360 -5.12 -5.16 -26.19
C ILE A 360 -6.61 -4.82 -26.27
N PHE A 361 -7.41 -5.79 -26.72
CA PHE A 361 -8.85 -5.66 -26.85
C PHE A 361 -9.52 -6.79 -26.08
N LEU A 362 -10.28 -6.46 -25.04
CA LEU A 362 -11.15 -7.39 -24.34
C LEU A 362 -12.52 -7.43 -25.01
N VAL A 363 -13.18 -8.58 -24.98
CA VAL A 363 -14.53 -8.72 -25.54
C VAL A 363 -15.57 -8.13 -24.58
N ARG A 364 -16.33 -7.14 -25.05
CA ARG A 364 -17.22 -6.30 -24.20
C ARG A 364 -18.42 -7.01 -23.60
N ASP A 365 -18.82 -8.17 -24.13
CA ASP A 365 -19.94 -8.96 -23.61
C ASP A 365 -19.51 -9.98 -22.54
N LYS A 366 -18.21 -10.02 -22.22
CA LYS A 366 -17.64 -10.82 -21.14
C LYS A 366 -17.29 -9.94 -19.93
N SER A 367 -17.08 -10.58 -18.80
CA SER A 367 -16.73 -10.00 -17.51
C SER A 367 -15.66 -10.80 -16.80
N SER A 368 -15.12 -10.25 -15.72
CA SER A 368 -14.26 -10.98 -14.79
C SER A 368 -14.93 -12.26 -14.27
N SER A 369 -16.25 -12.22 -14.05
CA SER A 369 -17.03 -13.40 -13.65
C SER A 369 -17.09 -14.49 -14.72
N ASP A 370 -17.02 -14.15 -16.02
CA ASP A 370 -17.03 -15.16 -17.08
C ASP A 370 -15.67 -15.87 -17.21
N VAL A 371 -14.58 -15.20 -16.83
CA VAL A 371 -13.23 -15.81 -16.80
C VAL A 371 -13.15 -16.89 -15.72
N ILE A 372 -13.89 -16.74 -14.61
CA ILE A 372 -13.96 -17.74 -13.54
C ILE A 372 -14.45 -19.09 -14.07
N ASP A 373 -15.34 -19.10 -15.06
CA ASP A 373 -15.86 -20.35 -15.65
C ASP A 373 -14.81 -21.09 -16.51
N LEU A 374 -13.65 -20.48 -16.76
CA LEU A 374 -12.51 -21.10 -17.45
C LEU A 374 -11.53 -21.82 -16.49
N ILE A 375 -11.69 -21.66 -15.17
CA ILE A 375 -10.74 -22.09 -14.12
C ILE A 375 -11.07 -23.47 -13.54
#